data_AF-A0A656GLR0-F1
#
_entry.id   AF-A0A656GLR0-F1
#
_cell.length_a   1.000
_cell.length_b   1.000
_cell.length_c   1.000
_cell.angle_alpha   90.00
_cell.angle_beta   90.00
_cell.angle_gamma   90.00
#
_symmetry.space_group_name_H-M   'P 1'
#
loop_
_entity.id
_entity.type
_entity.pdbx_description
1 polymer ?
#
loop_
_entity_poly.entity_id
_entity_poly.type
_entity_poly.pdbx_seq_one_letter_code
_entity_poly.pdbx_strand_id
1 'polypeptide(L)' 'KILIVDDFSTMRRIIKNLLRDLGFTNTSEADDGLTALPMLQSVSFA' A
#
# COMPACT_ATOMS: atom_id res chain seq x y z
N LYS A 1 -5.67 -5.60 5.72
CA LYS A 1 -5.27 -5.17 4.35
C LYS A 1 -4.31 -4.01 4.52
N ILE A 2 -3.18 -3.95 3.84
CA ILE A 2 -2.15 -2.91 4.06
C ILE A 2 -2.10 -1.97 2.85
N LEU A 3 -2.21 -0.66 3.07
CA LEU A 3 -2.07 0.35 2.04
C LEU A 3 -0.70 1.05 2.22
N ILE A 4 0.16 0.96 1.21
CA ILE A 4 1.49 1.57 1.18
C ILE A 4 1.39 2.85 0.35
N VAL A 5 1.75 3.99 0.93
CA VAL A 5 1.70 5.30 0.27
C VAL A 5 3.08 5.93 0.29
N ASP A 6 3.67 6.11 -0.89
CA ASP A 6 5.01 6.68 -1.09
C ASP A 6 5.10 7.13 -2.56
N ASP A 7 5.71 8.26 -2.88
CA ASP A 7 5.78 8.79 -4.25
C ASP A 7 6.82 8.06 -5.11
N PHE A 8 7.77 7.34 -4.50
CA PHE A 8 8.79 6.59 -5.23
C PHE A 8 8.48 5.10 -5.38
N SER A 9 8.39 4.64 -6.62
CA SER A 9 8.08 3.25 -6.97
C SER A 9 9.08 2.22 -6.41
N THR A 10 10.36 2.60 -6.29
CA THR A 10 11.39 1.72 -5.70
C THR A 10 11.12 1.46 -4.23
N MET A 11 10.76 2.49 -3.46
CA MET A 11 10.49 2.39 -2.03
C MET A 11 9.24 1.55 -1.77
N ARG A 12 8.16 1.78 -2.52
CA ARG A 12 6.95 0.94 -2.45
C ARG A 12 7.25 -0.53 -2.68
N ARG A 13 8.12 -0.84 -3.66
CA ARG A 13 8.52 -2.22 -3.98
C ARG A 13 9.36 -2.86 -2.88
N ILE A 14 10.28 -2.12 -2.25
CA ILE A 14 11.07 -2.60 -1.10
C ILE A 14 10.13 -2.96 0.06
N ILE A 15 9.23 -2.05 0.44
CA ILE A 15 8.29 -2.25 1.55
C ILE A 15 7.34 -3.42 1.24
N LYS A 16 6.80 -3.50 0.02
CA LYS A 16 5.92 -4.59 -0.41
C LYS A 16 6.58 -5.96 -0.32
N ASN A 17 7.84 -6.07 -0.74
CA ASN A 17 8.58 -7.32 -0.65
C ASN A 17 8.82 -7.72 0.81
N LEU A 18 9.22 -6.76 1.66
CA LEU A 18 9.38 -7.01 3.10
C LEU A 18 8.07 -7.51 3.74
N LEU A 19 6.95 -6.86 3.44
CA LEU A 19 5.63 -7.28 3.93
C LEU A 19 5.28 -8.71 3.46
N ARG A 20 5.59 -9.04 2.20
CA ARG A 20 5.39 -10.38 1.66
C ARG A 20 6.22 -11.44 2.38
N ASP A 21 7.48 -11.16 2.66
CA ASP A 21 8.38 -12.07 3.39
C ASP A 21 7.89 -12.32 4.82
N LEU A 22 7.22 -11.34 5.42
CA LEU A 22 6.54 -11.46 6.71
C LEU A 22 5.17 -12.16 6.63
N GLY A 23 4.75 -12.62 5.45
CA GLY A 23 3.48 -13.31 5.23
C GLY A 23 2.28 -12.41 4.92
N PHE A 24 2.47 -11.10 4.80
CA PHE A 24 1.41 -10.17 4.42
C PHE A 24 1.30 -10.07 2.89
N THR A 25 0.32 -10.77 2.31
CA THR A 25 0.08 -10.76 0.86
C THR A 25 -1.03 -9.80 0.43
N ASN A 26 -1.83 -9.30 1.37
CA ASN A 26 -2.98 -8.45 1.10
C ASN A 26 -2.60 -6.96 1.18
N THR A 27 -1.71 -6.54 0.27
CA THR A 27 -1.17 -5.18 0.16
C THR A 27 -1.73 -4.43 -1.05
N SER A 28 -1.91 -3.12 -0.94
CA SER A 28 -2.18 -2.20 -2.05
C SER A 28 -1.22 -1.01 -1.99
N GLU A 29 -1.00 -0.38 -3.14
CA GLU A 29 -0.04 0.72 -3.30
C GLU A 29 -0.76 1.97 -3.81
N ALA A 30 -0.36 3.13 -3.32
CA ALA A 30 -0.72 4.44 -3.85
C ALA A 30 0.54 5.31 -3.95
N ASP A 31 0.60 6.17 -4.96
CA ASP A 31 1.71 7.10 -5.22
C ASP A 31 1.53 8.45 -4.52
N ASP A 32 0.32 8.79 -4.08
CA ASP A 32 0.06 10.01 -3.35
C ASP A 32 -1.18 9.91 -2.43
N GLY A 33 -1.44 10.99 -1.69
CA GLY A 33 -2.60 11.10 -0.80
C GLY A 33 -3.94 11.23 -1.53
N LEU A 34 -3.97 11.75 -2.76
CA LEU A 34 -5.20 11.91 -3.54
C LEU A 34 -5.73 10.56 -4.02
N THR A 35 -4.82 9.65 -4.35
CA THR A 35 -5.11 8.27 -4.73
C THR A 35 -5.29 7.38 -3.50
N ALA A 36 -4.52 7.61 -2.43
CA ALA A 36 -4.63 6.81 -1.19
C ALA A 36 -5.92 7.07 -0.41
N LEU A 37 -6.39 8.31 -0.32
CA LEU A 37 -7.58 8.68 0.45
C LEU A 37 -8.85 7.92 0.03
N PRO A 38 -9.23 7.85 -1.26
CA PRO A 38 -10.39 7.07 -1.68
C PRO A 38 -10.20 5.56 -1.48
N MET A 39 -8.96 5.04 -1.56
CA MET A 39 -8.68 3.64 -1.25
C MET A 39 -8.90 3.35 0.23
N LEU A 40 -8.43 4.23 1.12
CA LEU A 40 -8.63 4.13 2.56
C LEU A 40 -10.11 4.21 2.95
N GLN A 41 -10.88 5.09 2.30
CA GLN A 41 -12.32 5.23 2.52
C GLN A 41 -13.15 4.09 1.91
N SER A 42 -12.57 3.28 1.01
CA SER A 42 -13.26 2.12 0.47
C SER A 42 -13.53 1.09 1.58
N VAL A 43 -14.65 0.38 1.50
CA VAL A 43 -15.04 -0.70 2.43
C VAL A 43 -13.96 -1.78 2.59
N SER A 44 -13.01 -1.84 1.66
CA SER A 44 -11.93 -2.82 1.71
C SER A 44 -10.79 -2.48 2.68
N PHE A 45 -10.74 -1.23 3.18
CA PHE A 45 -9.74 -0.75 4.15
C PHE A 45 -10.34 -0.07 5.40
N ALA A 46 -11.65 0.23 5.40
CA ALA A 46 -12.40 0.76 6.54
C ALA A 46 -12.85 -0.32 7.53
#